data_AF-A0A7Z9GGB2-F1
#
_entry.id   AF-A0A7Z9GGB2-F1
#
_cell.length_a   1.000
_cell.length_b   1.000
_cell.length_c   1.000
_cell.angle_alpha   90.00
_cell.angle_beta   90.00
_cell.angle_gamma   90.00
#
_symmetry.space_group_name_H-M   'P 1'
#
loop_
_entity.id
_entity.type
_entity.pdbx_description
1 polymer ?
#
loop_
_entity_poly.entity_id
_entity_poly.type
_entity_poly.pdbx_seq_one_letter_code
_entity_poly.pdbx_strand_id
1 'polypeptide(L)'
;MLKSAFLNVCLVTTSLVSAQDAATPKINWMTWSEAIEAQKAAREFYLKDKKANHPPKKIFLDVYTTWCGPCKKMDANTFKKPSVIQAMNKYYYPVKLNAEQPDPITHDEHTFINPNPTLVRGRRGVHQLAASILDNQLFYPSFVVMDENTNRLVIHKGYKGELVMAGILAFYGSNEYLKYKEAVMKQSGQQKAKNSTGQPINQ
;
A
#
# COMPACT_ATOMS: atom_id res chain seq x y z
N MET A 1 -21.54 -71.66 41.34
CA MET A 1 -20.78 -71.02 40.25
C MET A 1 -21.33 -69.61 40.05
N LEU A 2 -20.61 -68.58 40.51
CA LEU A 2 -20.92 -67.17 40.23
C LEU A 2 -19.81 -66.63 39.33
N LYS A 3 -20.14 -66.08 38.16
CA LYS A 3 -19.23 -65.31 37.33
C LYS A 3 -19.67 -63.84 37.35
N SER A 4 -18.84 -62.99 37.92
CA SER A 4 -19.03 -61.54 37.95
C SER A 4 -18.83 -60.91 36.57
N ALA A 5 -19.73 -60.01 36.20
CA ALA A 5 -19.62 -59.15 35.03
C ALA A 5 -18.84 -57.87 35.39
N PHE A 6 -17.80 -57.55 34.63
CA PHE A 6 -17.12 -56.26 34.70
C PHE A 6 -17.71 -55.31 33.66
N LEU A 7 -18.32 -54.22 34.12
CA LEU A 7 -18.87 -53.14 33.31
C LEU A 7 -17.76 -52.08 33.10
N ASN A 8 -17.20 -52.01 31.90
CA ASN A 8 -16.25 -50.95 31.53
C ASN A 8 -17.01 -49.67 31.19
N VAL A 9 -16.98 -48.70 32.10
CA VAL A 9 -17.46 -47.33 31.88
C VAL A 9 -16.37 -46.55 31.15
N CYS A 10 -16.59 -46.24 29.87
CA CYS A 10 -15.69 -45.43 29.05
C CYS A 10 -15.99 -43.94 29.30
N LEU A 11 -15.10 -43.24 30.00
CA LEU A 11 -15.25 -41.83 30.33
C LEU A 11 -14.88 -40.98 29.10
N VAL A 12 -15.88 -40.51 28.35
CA VAL A 12 -15.67 -39.58 27.23
C VAL A 12 -15.40 -38.19 27.80
N THR A 13 -14.13 -37.79 27.88
CA THR A 13 -13.76 -36.42 28.23
C THR A 13 -14.00 -35.52 27.04
N THR A 14 -15.10 -34.76 27.07
CA THR A 14 -15.35 -33.67 26.12
C THR A 14 -14.36 -32.54 26.39
N SER A 15 -13.29 -32.46 25.60
CA SER A 15 -12.41 -31.29 25.60
C SER A 15 -13.16 -30.10 25.01
N LEU A 16 -13.44 -29.10 25.85
CA LEU A 16 -13.87 -27.78 25.43
C LEU A 16 -12.77 -27.16 24.57
N VAL A 17 -12.99 -27.10 23.25
CA VAL A 17 -12.17 -26.30 22.35
C VAL A 17 -12.54 -24.84 22.60
N SER A 18 -11.66 -24.10 23.27
CA SER A 18 -11.75 -22.64 23.36
C SER A 18 -11.67 -22.06 21.95
N ALA A 19 -12.72 -21.35 21.53
CA ALA A 19 -12.69 -20.56 20.31
C ALA A 19 -11.63 -19.47 20.48
N GLN A 20 -10.51 -19.61 19.77
CA GLN A 20 -9.49 -18.58 19.72
C GLN A 20 -10.10 -17.35 19.04
N ASP A 21 -10.21 -16.22 19.75
CA ASP A 21 -10.67 -14.95 19.19
C ASP A 21 -9.83 -14.60 17.95
N ALA A 22 -10.38 -14.81 16.76
CA ALA A 22 -9.76 -14.43 15.52
C ALA A 22 -9.74 -12.90 15.43
N ALA A 23 -8.60 -12.29 15.75
CA ALA A 23 -8.41 -10.85 15.65
C ALA A 23 -8.82 -10.36 14.26
N THR A 24 -9.63 -9.30 14.20
CA THR A 24 -10.08 -8.72 12.93
C THR A 24 -8.86 -8.31 12.09
N PRO A 25 -8.73 -8.76 10.82
CA PRO A 25 -7.60 -8.40 9.98
C PRO A 25 -7.49 -6.88 9.86
N LYS A 26 -6.27 -6.34 9.99
CA LYS A 26 -5.98 -4.91 9.86
C LYS A 26 -4.79 -4.67 8.93
N ILE A 27 -4.71 -3.47 8.37
CA ILE A 27 -3.52 -3.04 7.61
C ILE A 27 -2.35 -2.87 8.57
N ASN A 28 -1.18 -3.38 8.16
CA ASN A 28 0.06 -3.26 8.91
C ASN A 28 0.75 -1.92 8.62
N TRP A 29 0.12 -0.84 9.07
CA TRP A 29 0.66 0.51 8.88
C TRP A 29 2.05 0.67 9.50
N MET A 30 2.93 1.34 8.77
CA MET A 30 4.31 1.63 9.14
C MET A 30 4.55 3.14 9.11
N THR A 31 5.57 3.57 9.84
CA THR A 31 6.20 4.88 9.61
C THR A 31 6.97 4.86 8.29
N TRP A 32 7.36 6.04 7.80
CA TRP A 32 8.20 6.16 6.61
C TRP A 32 9.52 5.40 6.78
N SER A 33 10.24 5.63 7.89
CA SER A 33 11.55 5.02 8.15
C SER A 33 11.46 3.49 8.22
N GLU A 34 10.48 2.95 8.96
CA GLU A 34 10.28 1.50 9.05
C GLU A 34 10.02 0.86 7.68
N ALA A 35 9.22 1.50 6.81
CA ALA A 35 8.93 0.97 5.49
C ALA A 35 10.14 1.00 4.56
N ILE A 36 10.94 2.07 4.61
CA ILE A 36 12.19 2.18 3.83
C ILE A 36 13.21 1.14 4.30
N GLU A 37 13.39 0.98 5.61
CA GLU A 37 14.29 -0.02 6.17
C GLU A 37 13.84 -1.44 5.81
N ALA A 38 12.55 -1.75 5.94
CA ALA A 38 12.01 -3.05 5.58
C ALA A 38 12.16 -3.35 4.07
N GLN A 39 11.89 -2.36 3.20
CA GLN A 39 12.07 -2.49 1.77
C GLN A 39 13.55 -2.70 1.41
N LYS A 40 14.45 -1.93 2.02
CA LYS A 40 15.90 -2.05 1.80
C LYS A 40 16.42 -3.42 2.24
N ALA A 41 16.04 -3.90 3.43
CA ALA A 41 16.43 -5.21 3.94
C ALA A 41 15.93 -6.34 3.02
N ALA A 42 14.66 -6.27 2.59
CA ALA A 42 14.09 -7.25 1.66
C ALA A 42 14.81 -7.22 0.29
N ARG A 43 15.16 -6.04 -0.22
CA ARG A 43 15.92 -5.88 -1.46
C ARG A 43 17.32 -6.45 -1.35
N GLU A 44 18.05 -6.14 -0.28
CA GLU A 44 19.39 -6.68 -0.03
C GLU A 44 19.39 -8.20 0.06
N PHE A 45 18.40 -8.77 0.76
CA PHE A 45 18.23 -10.22 0.82
C PHE A 45 17.95 -10.82 -0.57
N TYR A 46 17.01 -10.24 -1.32
CA TYR A 46 16.67 -10.68 -2.68
C TYR A 46 17.86 -10.61 -3.64
N LEU A 47 18.73 -9.61 -3.51
CA LEU A 47 19.94 -9.49 -4.34
C LEU A 47 21.00 -10.55 -4.02
N LYS A 48 21.07 -11.03 -2.78
CA LYS A 48 21.99 -12.11 -2.37
C LYS A 48 21.52 -13.48 -2.88
N ASP A 49 20.22 -13.72 -2.90
CA ASP A 49 19.63 -14.95 -3.44
C ASP A 49 18.41 -14.65 -4.33
N LYS A 50 18.67 -14.45 -5.62
CA LYS A 50 17.62 -14.20 -6.61
C LYS A 50 16.68 -15.39 -6.81
N LYS A 51 17.00 -16.58 -6.29
CA LYS A 51 16.11 -17.75 -6.35
C LYS A 51 15.06 -17.75 -5.23
N ALA A 52 15.20 -16.87 -4.23
CA ALA A 52 14.31 -16.83 -3.07
C ALA A 52 12.86 -16.41 -3.39
N ASN A 53 12.51 -16.07 -4.64
CA ASN A 53 11.15 -15.73 -5.13
C ASN A 53 10.37 -14.69 -4.28
N HIS A 54 11.07 -13.91 -3.46
CA HIS A 54 10.49 -12.88 -2.62
C HIS A 54 11.12 -11.53 -2.96
N PRO A 55 10.74 -10.91 -4.09
CA PRO A 55 11.13 -9.53 -4.35
C PRO A 55 10.59 -8.63 -3.22
N PRO A 56 11.30 -7.53 -2.89
CA PRO A 56 10.79 -6.55 -1.94
C PRO A 56 9.40 -6.06 -2.36
N LYS A 57 8.53 -5.79 -1.38
CA LYS A 57 7.22 -5.20 -1.65
C LYS A 57 7.36 -3.73 -2.09
N LYS A 58 6.34 -3.24 -2.77
CA LYS A 58 6.17 -1.82 -3.13
C LYS A 58 5.83 -0.99 -1.90
N ILE A 59 5.88 0.34 -1.98
CA ILE A 59 5.39 1.21 -0.90
C ILE A 59 4.06 1.83 -1.33
N PHE A 60 3.09 1.78 -0.42
CA PHE A 60 1.86 2.56 -0.53
C PHE A 60 1.91 3.66 0.53
N LEU A 61 1.90 4.92 0.12
CA LEU A 61 1.99 6.05 1.02
C LEU A 61 0.65 6.81 1.05
N ASP A 62 -0.10 6.70 2.14
CA ASP A 62 -1.29 7.52 2.40
C ASP A 62 -0.88 8.87 2.99
N VAL A 63 -1.15 9.95 2.27
CA VAL A 63 -0.85 11.32 2.70
C VAL A 63 -2.15 12.01 3.14
N TYR A 64 -2.20 12.35 4.42
CA TYR A 64 -3.41 12.87 5.08
C TYR A 64 -3.09 14.04 6.02
N THR A 65 -4.13 14.65 6.58
CA THR A 65 -4.04 15.56 7.73
C THR A 65 -5.11 15.22 8.77
N THR A 66 -4.89 15.62 10.02
CA THR A 66 -5.78 15.29 11.16
C THR A 66 -7.16 15.93 11.05
N TRP A 67 -7.28 17.07 10.38
CA TRP A 67 -8.54 17.79 10.16
C TRP A 67 -9.25 17.41 8.85
N CYS A 68 -8.65 16.58 8.00
CA CYS A 68 -9.21 16.18 6.71
C CYS A 68 -10.38 15.20 6.88
N GLY A 69 -11.61 15.70 6.72
CA GLY A 69 -12.84 14.88 6.77
C GLY A 69 -12.85 13.71 5.76
N PRO A 70 -12.58 13.94 4.46
CA PRO A 70 -12.52 12.86 3.47
C PRO A 70 -11.46 11.80 3.77
N CYS A 71 -10.34 12.17 4.41
CA CYS A 71 -9.30 11.23 4.83
C CYS A 71 -9.84 10.26 5.90
N LYS A 72 -10.51 10.79 6.94
CA LYS A 72 -11.19 9.99 7.97
C LYS A 72 -12.26 9.06 7.37
N LYS A 73 -12.98 9.53 6.35
CA LYS A 73 -13.95 8.69 5.61
C LYS A 73 -13.26 7.54 4.89
N MET A 74 -12.08 7.75 4.31
CA MET A 74 -11.29 6.69 3.66
C MET A 74 -10.78 5.66 4.67
N ASP A 75 -10.31 6.13 5.84
CA ASP A 75 -9.94 5.25 6.96
C ASP A 75 -11.09 4.35 7.40
N ALA A 76 -12.28 4.90 7.57
CA ALA A 76 -13.44 4.16 8.06
C ALA A 76 -14.04 3.21 7.02
N ASN A 77 -14.13 3.65 5.76
CA ASN A 77 -14.96 2.98 4.75
C ASN A 77 -14.16 2.24 3.68
N THR A 78 -12.85 2.46 3.58
CA THR A 78 -11.99 1.87 2.54
C THR A 78 -10.91 1.00 3.17
N PHE A 79 -10.09 1.55 4.08
CA PHE A 79 -8.95 0.83 4.65
C PHE A 79 -9.31 -0.28 5.65
N LYS A 80 -10.57 -0.35 6.08
CA LYS A 80 -11.10 -1.45 6.92
C LYS A 80 -11.71 -2.59 6.10
N LYS A 81 -11.76 -2.47 4.77
CA LYS A 81 -12.41 -3.47 3.92
C LYS A 81 -11.51 -4.68 3.69
N PRO A 82 -12.01 -5.92 3.80
CA PRO A 82 -11.18 -7.12 3.68
C PRO A 82 -10.39 -7.18 2.38
N SER A 83 -11.00 -6.81 1.25
CA SER A 83 -10.36 -6.76 -0.07
C SER A 83 -9.14 -5.84 -0.09
N VAL A 84 -9.27 -4.65 0.52
CA VAL A 84 -8.21 -3.64 0.62
C VAL A 84 -7.13 -4.10 1.60
N ILE A 85 -7.50 -4.64 2.78
CA ILE A 85 -6.53 -5.13 3.77
C ILE A 85 -5.67 -6.25 3.18
N GLN A 86 -6.29 -7.21 2.49
CA GLN A 86 -5.59 -8.32 1.86
C GLN A 86 -4.63 -7.83 0.78
N ALA A 87 -5.09 -6.97 -0.14
CA ALA A 87 -4.25 -6.42 -1.18
C ALA A 87 -3.09 -5.59 -0.61
N MET A 88 -3.37 -4.74 0.39
CA MET A 88 -2.38 -3.89 1.03
C MET A 88 -1.27 -4.72 1.68
N ASN A 89 -1.64 -5.65 2.57
CA ASN A 89 -0.67 -6.46 3.30
C ASN A 89 0.09 -7.45 2.39
N LYS A 90 -0.53 -7.88 1.28
CA LYS A 90 0.10 -8.78 0.31
C LYS A 90 1.19 -8.07 -0.50
N TYR A 91 0.89 -6.89 -1.05
CA TYR A 91 1.72 -6.26 -2.07
C TYR A 91 2.58 -5.09 -1.59
N TYR A 92 2.29 -4.53 -0.41
CA TYR A 92 2.86 -3.25 0.00
C TYR A 92 3.46 -3.25 1.41
N TYR A 93 4.40 -2.34 1.61
CA TYR A 93 4.69 -1.70 2.89
C TYR A 93 3.82 -0.43 2.98
N PRO A 94 2.71 -0.43 3.74
CA PRO A 94 1.79 0.68 3.78
C PRO A 94 2.23 1.72 4.82
N VAL A 95 2.41 2.96 4.38
CA VAL A 95 2.86 4.08 5.20
C VAL A 95 1.73 5.09 5.36
N LYS A 96 1.56 5.58 6.58
CA LYS A 96 0.73 6.76 6.85
C LYS A 96 1.61 7.97 7.11
N LEU A 97 1.47 8.98 6.27
CA LEU A 97 2.20 10.24 6.39
C LEU A 97 1.22 11.37 6.67
N ASN A 98 1.29 11.91 7.88
CA ASN A 98 0.60 13.16 8.19
C ASN A 98 1.40 14.32 7.58
N ALA A 99 0.80 15.00 6.60
CA ALA A 99 1.45 16.07 5.87
C ALA A 99 1.76 17.32 6.71
N GLU A 100 1.24 17.40 7.94
CA GLU A 100 1.50 18.49 8.88
C GLU A 100 2.21 18.00 10.16
N GLN A 101 2.80 16.79 10.15
CA GLN A 101 3.53 16.31 11.33
C GLN A 101 4.71 17.23 11.68
N PRO A 102 5.03 17.41 12.97
CA PRO A 102 6.13 18.28 13.39
C PRO A 102 7.49 17.60 13.22
N ASP A 103 7.55 16.29 13.42
CA ASP A 103 8.79 15.54 13.53
C ASP A 103 9.49 15.41 12.18
N PRO A 104 10.83 15.64 12.15
CA PRO A 104 11.62 15.50 10.94
C PRO A 104 11.61 14.06 10.44
N ILE A 105 11.72 13.91 9.12
CA ILE A 105 11.86 12.60 8.47
C ILE A 105 13.14 12.61 7.65
N THR A 106 14.04 11.66 7.92
CA THR A 106 15.24 11.46 7.13
C THR A 106 14.98 10.41 6.06
N HIS A 107 15.42 10.69 4.83
CA HIS A 107 15.45 9.74 3.73
C HIS A 107 16.79 9.91 3.02
N ASP A 108 17.54 8.81 2.93
CA ASP A 108 18.95 8.82 2.54
C ASP A 108 19.75 9.83 3.38
N GLU A 109 20.44 10.77 2.74
CA GLU A 109 21.25 11.81 3.41
C GLU A 109 20.49 13.13 3.61
N HIS A 110 19.19 13.16 3.29
CA HIS A 110 18.38 14.37 3.37
C HIS A 110 17.37 14.29 4.51
N THR A 111 17.36 15.33 5.36
CA THR A 111 16.36 15.49 6.42
C THR A 111 15.29 16.49 5.98
N PHE A 112 14.06 16.01 5.88
CA PHE A 112 12.88 16.80 5.58
C PHE A 112 12.25 17.27 6.89
N ILE A 113 11.92 18.56 6.97
CA ILE A 113 11.31 19.16 8.17
C ILE A 113 9.93 19.73 7.87
N ASN A 114 9.15 20.00 8.91
CA ASN A 114 8.05 20.95 8.84
C ASN A 114 8.57 22.35 9.19
N PRO A 115 8.56 23.32 8.25
CA PRO A 115 9.07 24.66 8.52
C PRO A 115 8.20 25.47 9.49
N ASN A 116 6.96 25.02 9.75
CA ASN A 116 6.06 25.69 10.67
C ASN A 116 5.16 24.67 11.42
N PRO A 117 5.73 23.89 12.35
CA PRO A 117 5.07 22.74 12.97
C PRO A 117 3.88 23.12 13.88
N THR A 118 3.77 24.39 14.28
CA THR A 118 2.67 24.89 15.11
C THR A 118 1.45 25.32 14.29
N LEU A 119 1.58 25.45 12.97
CA LEU A 119 0.48 25.81 12.08
C LEU A 119 -0.27 24.56 11.61
N VAL A 120 -1.30 24.19 12.36
CA VAL A 120 -2.27 23.18 11.93
C VAL A 120 -3.29 23.87 11.03
N ARG A 121 -3.39 23.46 9.76
CA ARG A 121 -4.26 24.03 8.70
C ARG A 121 -3.69 25.27 8.01
N GLY A 122 -2.87 25.04 6.97
CA GLY A 122 -2.46 26.08 6.03
C GLY A 122 -1.25 25.67 5.19
N ARG A 123 -1.03 26.32 4.03
CA ARG A 123 0.09 25.97 3.12
C ARG A 123 1.49 26.11 3.75
N ARG A 124 1.61 26.78 4.90
CA ARG A 124 2.88 27.09 5.56
C ARG A 124 3.31 26.06 6.62
N GLY A 125 2.41 25.18 7.08
CA GLY A 125 2.70 24.15 8.09
C GLY A 125 2.87 22.75 7.51
N VAL A 126 3.29 22.65 6.25
CA VAL A 126 3.36 21.39 5.51
C VAL A 126 4.76 20.81 5.59
N HIS A 127 4.85 19.55 5.96
CA HIS A 127 6.10 18.79 6.00
C HIS A 127 6.71 18.68 4.60
N GLN A 128 8.00 19.02 4.49
CA GLN A 128 8.72 19.08 3.21
C GLN A 128 8.68 17.76 2.44
N LEU A 129 8.70 16.62 3.14
CA LEU A 129 8.57 15.30 2.50
C LEU A 129 7.23 15.15 1.76
N ALA A 130 6.12 15.53 2.40
CA ALA A 130 4.79 15.47 1.79
C ALA A 130 4.69 16.44 0.60
N ALA A 131 5.26 17.63 0.73
CA ALA A 131 5.33 18.62 -0.34
C ALA A 131 6.14 18.11 -1.55
N SER A 132 7.30 17.50 -1.31
CA SER A 132 8.17 16.93 -2.35
C SER A 132 7.50 15.76 -3.07
N ILE A 133 6.94 14.80 -2.32
CA ILE A 133 6.35 13.58 -2.89
C ILE A 133 5.09 13.90 -3.72
N LEU A 134 4.32 14.90 -3.32
CA LEU A 134 3.10 15.32 -4.02
C LEU A 134 3.33 16.41 -5.07
N ASP A 135 4.57 16.75 -5.41
CA ASP A 135 4.91 17.83 -6.35
C ASP A 135 4.22 19.17 -6.00
N ASN A 136 4.15 19.49 -4.70
CA ASN A 136 3.40 20.61 -4.12
C ASN A 136 1.88 20.61 -4.41
N GLN A 137 1.33 19.52 -4.94
CA GLN A 137 -0.11 19.36 -5.19
C GLN A 137 -0.81 18.79 -3.95
N LEU A 138 -0.86 19.61 -2.90
CA LEU A 138 -1.34 19.26 -1.56
C LEU A 138 -2.87 19.12 -1.45
N PHE A 139 -3.43 18.15 -2.17
CA PHE A 139 -4.84 17.76 -2.10
C PHE A 139 -4.99 16.55 -1.19
N TYR A 140 -5.89 16.59 -0.21
CA TYR A 140 -6.08 15.50 0.76
C TYR A 140 -7.47 14.86 0.66
N PRO A 141 -7.57 13.52 0.78
CA PRO A 141 -6.44 12.58 0.81
C PRO A 141 -5.75 12.52 -0.56
N SER A 142 -4.46 12.23 -0.56
CA SER A 142 -3.74 11.72 -1.73
C SER A 142 -2.93 10.52 -1.29
N PHE A 143 -2.71 9.58 -2.20
CA PHE A 143 -1.78 8.49 -1.92
C PHE A 143 -0.83 8.27 -3.10
N VAL A 144 0.33 7.72 -2.77
CA VAL A 144 1.40 7.49 -3.72
C VAL A 144 1.75 6.02 -3.73
N VAL A 145 1.90 5.47 -4.93
CA VAL A 145 2.46 4.14 -5.12
C VAL A 145 3.91 4.32 -5.55
N MET A 146 4.82 3.67 -4.86
CA MET A 146 6.24 3.62 -5.21
C MET A 146 6.67 2.20 -5.52
N ASP A 147 7.66 2.04 -6.37
CA ASP A 147 8.20 0.74 -6.71
C ASP A 147 9.11 0.18 -5.59
N GLU A 148 9.72 -0.96 -5.89
CA GLU A 148 10.66 -1.72 -5.06
C GLU A 148 11.97 -0.96 -4.75
N ASN A 149 12.23 0.14 -5.47
CA ASN A 149 13.41 0.99 -5.33
C ASN A 149 13.03 2.39 -4.82
N THR A 150 11.82 2.54 -4.27
CA THR A 150 11.32 3.83 -3.76
C THR A 150 11.11 4.88 -4.87
N ASN A 151 11.08 4.49 -6.15
CA ASN A 151 10.71 5.42 -7.22
C ASN A 151 9.20 5.62 -7.23
N ARG A 152 8.76 6.87 -7.31
CA ARG A 152 7.34 7.21 -7.43
C ARG A 152 6.76 6.71 -8.76
N LEU A 153 5.78 5.81 -8.71
CA LEU A 153 5.05 5.32 -9.88
C LEU A 153 3.88 6.24 -10.25
N VAL A 154 3.08 6.63 -9.26
CA VAL A 154 1.86 7.42 -9.48
C VAL A 154 1.41 8.15 -8.20
N ILE A 155 0.77 9.29 -8.39
CA ILE A 155 0.02 10.01 -7.35
C ILE A 155 -1.47 9.90 -7.68
N HIS A 156 -2.25 9.37 -6.74
CA HIS A 156 -3.71 9.37 -6.84
C HIS A 156 -4.29 10.38 -5.85
N LYS A 157 -5.14 11.28 -6.37
CA LYS A 157 -5.78 12.33 -5.58
C LYS A 157 -7.20 11.97 -5.20
N GLY A 158 -7.62 12.42 -4.02
CA GLY A 158 -8.97 12.34 -3.51
C GLY A 158 -9.36 10.96 -3.02
N TYR A 159 -10.50 10.91 -2.32
CA TYR A 159 -11.09 9.70 -1.78
C TYR A 159 -11.24 8.59 -2.83
N LYS A 160 -11.02 7.34 -2.42
CA LYS A 160 -11.34 6.13 -3.20
C LYS A 160 -12.18 5.20 -2.33
N GLY A 161 -13.28 4.72 -2.89
CA GLY A 161 -14.07 3.65 -2.27
C GLY A 161 -13.36 2.30 -2.39
N GLU A 162 -13.94 1.28 -1.77
CA GLU A 162 -13.40 -0.09 -1.70
C GLU A 162 -12.98 -0.66 -3.06
N LEU A 163 -13.91 -0.74 -4.02
CA LEU A 163 -13.67 -1.38 -5.33
C LEU A 163 -12.52 -0.73 -6.08
N VAL A 164 -12.51 0.61 -6.12
CA VAL A 164 -11.48 1.38 -6.82
C VAL A 164 -10.13 1.23 -6.12
N MET A 165 -10.09 1.30 -4.79
CA MET A 165 -8.84 1.13 -4.03
C MET A 165 -8.28 -0.28 -4.22
N ALA A 166 -9.10 -1.32 -4.07
CA ALA A 166 -8.67 -2.70 -4.26
C ALA A 166 -8.16 -2.95 -5.68
N GLY A 167 -8.83 -2.40 -6.70
CA GLY A 167 -8.40 -2.48 -8.10
C GLY A 167 -7.06 -1.80 -8.35
N ILE A 168 -6.84 -0.60 -7.80
CA ILE A 168 -5.56 0.12 -7.90
C ILE A 168 -4.44 -0.69 -7.23
N LEU A 169 -4.66 -1.15 -6.00
CA LEU A 169 -3.68 -1.95 -5.26
C LEU A 169 -3.33 -3.24 -6.00
N ALA A 170 -4.32 -3.92 -6.58
CA ALA A 170 -4.07 -5.11 -7.38
C ALA A 170 -3.27 -4.77 -8.65
N PHE A 171 -3.70 -3.76 -9.41
CA PHE A 171 -3.09 -3.38 -10.70
C PHE A 171 -1.60 -3.04 -10.59
N TYR A 172 -1.22 -2.25 -9.58
CA TYR A 172 0.19 -1.93 -9.35
C TYR A 172 0.92 -3.07 -8.63
N GLY A 173 0.29 -3.69 -7.63
CA GLY A 173 0.90 -4.73 -6.81
C GLY A 173 1.24 -6.01 -7.59
N SER A 174 0.44 -6.36 -8.59
CA SER A 174 0.71 -7.49 -9.49
C SER A 174 1.48 -7.11 -10.77
N ASN A 175 2.00 -5.88 -10.86
CA ASN A 175 2.76 -5.37 -12.00
C ASN A 175 1.99 -5.36 -13.35
N GLU A 176 0.65 -5.43 -13.34
CA GLU A 176 -0.16 -5.36 -14.57
C GLU A 176 -0.01 -4.01 -15.29
N TYR A 177 0.31 -2.95 -14.54
CA TYR A 177 0.62 -1.64 -15.11
C TYR A 177 1.79 -1.64 -16.11
N LEU A 178 2.75 -2.56 -15.96
CA LEU A 178 3.89 -2.67 -16.90
C LEU A 178 3.41 -3.22 -18.25
N LYS A 179 2.58 -4.26 -18.22
CA LYS A 179 1.98 -4.83 -19.45
C LYS A 179 1.10 -3.81 -20.15
N TYR A 180 0.28 -3.09 -19.38
CA TYR A 180 -0.53 -1.99 -19.89
C TYR A 180 0.34 -0.91 -20.54
N LYS A 181 1.40 -0.45 -19.86
CA LYS A 181 2.33 0.55 -20.39
C LYS A 181 2.97 0.07 -21.69
N GLU A 182 3.48 -1.16 -21.73
CA GLU A 182 4.09 -1.74 -22.94
C GLU A 182 3.12 -1.79 -24.11
N ALA A 183 1.88 -2.22 -23.88
CA ALA A 183 0.84 -2.27 -24.91
C ALA A 183 0.52 -0.88 -25.48
N VAL A 184 0.35 0.13 -24.63
CA VAL A 184 0.10 1.52 -25.05
C VAL A 184 1.27 2.08 -25.86
N MET A 185 2.51 1.79 -25.47
CA MET A 185 3.70 2.23 -26.19
C MET A 185 3.81 1.59 -27.57
N LYS A 186 3.53 0.29 -27.69
CA LYS A 186 3.47 -0.42 -28.98
C LYS A 186 2.40 0.17 -29.90
N GLN A 187 1.20 0.40 -29.38
CA GLN A 187 0.10 1.02 -30.14
C GLN A 187 0.47 2.42 -30.64
N SER A 188 1.06 3.25 -29.79
CA SER A 188 1.48 4.61 -30.15
C SER A 188 2.59 4.62 -31.21
N GLY A 189 3.53 3.66 -31.13
CA GLY A 189 4.56 3.47 -32.16
C GLY A 189 3.98 3.05 -33.51
N GLN A 190 3.02 2.13 -33.51
CA GLN A 190 2.32 1.69 -34.73
C GLN A 190 1.51 2.83 -35.38
N GLN A 191 0.85 3.67 -34.59
CA GLN A 191 0.12 4.84 -35.11
C GLN A 191 1.07 5.86 -35.75
N LYS A 192 2.23 6.14 -35.12
CA LYS A 192 3.25 7.00 -35.71
C LYS A 192 3.79 6.45 -37.03
N ALA A 193 4.04 5.14 -37.09
CA ALA A 193 4.52 4.47 -38.31
C ALA A 193 3.47 4.51 -39.45
N LYS A 194 2.18 4.32 -39.14
CA LYS A 194 1.07 4.46 -40.11
C LYS A 194 0.96 5.89 -40.64
N ASN A 195 1.07 6.89 -39.75
CA ASN A 195 1.01 8.29 -40.13
C ASN A 195 2.23 8.73 -40.97
N SER A 196 3.40 8.12 -40.77
CA SER A 196 4.60 8.40 -41.57
C SER A 196 4.67 7.67 -42.91
N THR A 197 3.88 6.61 -43.11
CA THR A 197 3.83 5.84 -44.37
C THR A 197 2.73 6.30 -45.33
N GLY A 198 1.97 7.33 -44.99
CA GLY A 198 0.99 7.95 -45.90
C GLY A 198 -0.15 7.04 -46.34
N GLN A 199 -0.47 5.98 -45.58
CA GLN A 199 -1.65 5.17 -45.87
C GLN A 199 -2.92 5.98 -45.57
N PRO A 200 -3.84 6.16 -46.54
CA PRO A 200 -5.03 6.97 -46.35
C PRO A 200 -5.92 6.37 -45.27
N ILE A 201 -6.42 7.23 -44.39
CA ILE A 201 -7.48 6.89 -43.44
C ILE A 201 -8.75 6.75 -44.27
N ASN A 202 -9.16 5.51 -44.58
CA ASN A 202 -10.51 5.26 -45.06
C ASN A 202 -11.48 5.66 -43.95
N GLN A 203 -12.25 6.71 -44.23
CA GLN A 203 -13.38 7.19 -43.44
C GLN A 203 -14.48 6.12 -43.36
#